data_AF-A0A7W4US61-F1
#
_entry.id   AF-A0A7W4US61-F1
#
_cell.length_a   1.000
_cell.length_b   1.000
_cell.length_c   1.000
_cell.angle_alpha   90.00
_cell.angle_beta   90.00
_cell.angle_gamma   90.00
#
_symmetry.space_group_name_H-M   'P 1'
#
loop_
_entity.id
_entity.type
_entity.pdbx_description
1 polymer ?
#
loop_
_entity_poly.entity_id
_entity_poly.type
_entity_poly.pdbx_seq_one_letter_code
_entity_poly.pdbx_strand_id
1 'polypeptide(L)'
;MTLVGRNEDSSGFYEIHQEGAALITYTGSSSDELQELAVQQLRPVDPGSVEQSDAHWYEYGTHGHRCGIYEGDGFARINGITYELH
;
A
#
# COMPACT_ATOMS: atom_id res chain seq x y z
N MET A 1 2.76 -1.91 14.49
CA MET A 1 2.49 -2.46 13.15
C MET A 1 1.04 -2.92 13.02
N THR A 2 0.33 -2.47 11.98
CA THR A 2 -1.07 -2.79 11.67
C THR A 2 -1.18 -3.31 10.24
N LEU A 3 -1.81 -4.47 10.02
CA LEU A 3 -2.09 -4.98 8.67
C LEU A 3 -3.16 -4.13 7.99
N VAL A 4 -2.79 -3.41 6.93
CA VAL A 4 -3.68 -2.50 6.18
C VAL A 4 -4.06 -3.03 4.80
N GLY A 5 -3.36 -4.04 4.30
CA GLY A 5 -3.70 -4.66 3.04
C GLY A 5 -3.16 -6.08 2.95
N ARG A 6 -3.93 -6.95 2.31
CA ARG A 6 -3.48 -8.27 1.89
C ARG A 6 -3.90 -8.48 0.45
N ASN A 7 -3.01 -9.06 -0.35
CA ASN A 7 -3.27 -9.41 -1.73
C ASN A 7 -2.62 -10.75 -2.05
N GLU A 8 -3.26 -11.54 -2.90
CA GLU A 8 -2.74 -12.81 -3.39
C GLU A 8 -3.01 -12.85 -4.89
N ASP A 9 -1.93 -13.00 -5.67
CA ASP A 9 -2.01 -13.12 -7.11
C ASP A 9 -1.05 -14.21 -7.60
N SER A 10 -0.89 -14.35 -8.93
CA SER A 10 -0.01 -15.35 -9.53
C SER A 10 1.47 -15.18 -9.17
N SER A 11 1.86 -14.03 -8.62
CA SER A 11 3.23 -13.69 -8.20
C SER A 11 3.48 -14.06 -6.73
N GLY A 12 2.42 -14.27 -5.94
CA GLY A 12 2.52 -14.76 -4.56
C GLY A 12 1.56 -14.05 -3.61
N PHE A 13 1.90 -14.16 -2.32
CA PHE A 13 1.18 -13.53 -1.22
C PHE A 13 1.86 -12.22 -0.84
N TYR A 14 1.07 -11.19 -0.61
CA TYR A 14 1.53 -9.87 -0.20
C TYR A 14 0.80 -9.41 1.05
N GLU A 15 1.55 -8.83 1.99
CA GLU A 15 0.98 -8.10 3.11
C GLU A 15 1.53 -6.68 3.16
N ILE A 16 0.63 -5.73 3.37
CA ILE A 16 0.96 -4.33 3.56
C ILE A 16 0.65 -3.98 5.00
N HIS A 17 1.67 -3.58 5.74
CA HIS A 17 1.56 -3.16 7.12
C HIS A 17 1.89 -1.68 7.25
N GLN A 18 1.19 -1.01 8.14
CA GLN A 18 1.49 0.36 8.52
C GLN A 18 2.07 0.40 9.94
N GLU A 19 3.20 1.05 10.10
CA GLU A 19 3.82 1.32 11.40
C GLU A 19 4.15 2.81 11.52
N GLY A 20 3.27 3.56 12.18
CA GLY A 20 3.38 5.01 12.23
C GLY A 20 3.29 5.61 10.83
N ALA A 21 4.38 6.25 10.41
CA ALA A 21 4.55 6.81 9.06
C ALA A 21 5.25 5.84 8.09
N ALA A 22 5.53 4.59 8.47
CA ALA A 22 6.10 3.61 7.55
C ALA A 22 5.00 2.72 6.94
N LEU A 23 5.08 2.50 5.63
CA LEU A 23 4.40 1.43 4.92
C LEU A 23 5.40 0.32 4.64
N ILE A 24 5.14 -0.88 5.13
CA ILE A 24 6.03 -2.03 5.03
C ILE A 24 5.31 -3.09 4.20
N THR A 25 5.90 -3.45 3.08
CA THR A 25 5.39 -4.49 2.19
C THR A 25 6.17 -5.77 2.43
N TYR A 26 5.46 -6.87 2.65
CA TYR A 26 5.99 -8.22 2.71
C TYR A 26 5.52 -9.01 1.50
N THR A 27 6.33 -9.97 1.06
CA THR A 27 6.00 -10.90 0.00
C THR A 27 6.44 -12.31 0.35
N GLY A 28 5.75 -13.32 -0.16
CA GLY A 28 6.08 -14.72 0.09
C GLY A 28 5.29 -15.68 -0.79
N SER A 29 5.63 -16.95 -0.71
CA SER A 29 4.89 -18.07 -1.33
C SER A 29 3.57 -18.36 -0.61
N SER A 30 3.45 -17.96 0.66
CA SER A 30 2.31 -18.19 1.55
C SER A 30 2.32 -17.16 2.69
N SER A 31 1.26 -17.13 3.50
CA SER A 31 1.16 -16.26 4.67
C SER A 31 2.18 -16.57 5.76
N ASP A 32 2.73 -17.79 5.78
CA ASP A 32 3.67 -18.24 6.81
C ASP A 32 5.14 -18.05 6.40
N GLU A 33 5.39 -17.75 5.12
CA GLU A 33 6.73 -17.60 4.51
C GLU A 33 6.96 -16.18 3.99
N LEU A 34 6.53 -15.18 4.75
CA LEU A 34 6.66 -13.77 4.38
C LEU A 34 8.04 -13.20 4.71
N GLN A 35 8.60 -12.46 3.76
CA GLN A 35 9.80 -11.67 3.92
C GLN A 35 9.55 -10.21 3.54
N GLU A 36 10.25 -9.28 4.20
CA GLU A 36 10.15 -7.86 3.91
C GLU A 36 10.65 -7.58 2.48
N LEU A 37 9.81 -6.93 1.68
CA LEU A 37 10.12 -6.52 0.32
C LEU A 37 10.58 -5.06 0.28
N ALA A 38 9.85 -4.18 0.96
CA ALA A 38 10.12 -2.74 0.94
C ALA A 38 9.59 -2.04 2.18
N VAL A 39 10.24 -0.93 2.54
CA VAL A 39 9.78 0.04 3.54
C VAL A 39 9.74 1.41 2.87
N GLN A 40 8.59 2.07 2.92
CA GLN A 40 8.37 3.40 2.35
C GLN A 40 7.83 4.34 3.41
N GLN A 41 8.32 5.58 3.46
CA GLN A 41 7.79 6.58 4.36
C GLN A 41 6.57 7.26 3.73
N LEU A 42 5.49 7.31 4.49
CA LEU A 42 4.22 7.93 4.16
C LEU A 42 4.24 9.40 4.58
N ARG A 43 4.07 10.29 3.60
CA ARG A 43 3.79 11.70 3.84
C ARG A 43 2.37 12.02 3.43
N PRO A 44 1.48 12.46 4.35
CA PRO A 44 0.12 12.84 4.00
C PRO A 44 0.10 13.94 2.93
N VAL A 45 -0.78 13.78 1.96
CA VAL A 45 -1.01 14.76 0.89
C VAL A 45 -2.30 15.51 1.19
N ASP A 46 -2.28 16.83 0.96
CA ASP A 46 -3.48 17.65 1.13
C ASP A 46 -4.54 17.26 0.08
N PRO A 47 -5.82 17.11 0.44
CA PRO A 47 -6.86 16.79 -0.52
C PRO A 47 -6.90 17.78 -1.69
N GLY A 48 -6.74 17.27 -2.91
CA GLY A 48 -6.75 18.06 -4.14
C GLY A 48 -5.43 18.75 -4.50
N SER A 49 -4.35 18.57 -3.74
CA SER A 49 -3.03 19.13 -4.08
C SER A 49 -2.30 18.35 -5.18
N VAL A 50 -2.70 17.10 -5.44
CA VAL A 50 -2.16 16.26 -6.51
C VAL A 50 -3.33 15.78 -7.36
N GLU A 51 -3.25 16.03 -8.68
CA GLU A 51 -4.21 15.51 -9.64
C GLU A 51 -3.94 14.01 -9.83
N GLN A 52 -4.82 13.18 -9.29
CA GLN A 52 -4.77 11.72 -9.40
C GLN A 52 -6.11 11.26 -9.93
N SER A 53 -6.15 10.83 -11.20
CA SER A 53 -7.38 10.28 -11.76
C SER A 53 -7.69 8.94 -11.10
N ASP A 54 -8.94 8.76 -10.68
CA ASP A 54 -9.39 7.53 -10.02
C ASP A 54 -9.20 6.27 -10.89
N ALA A 55 -9.10 6.43 -12.23
CA ALA A 55 -8.84 5.34 -13.15
C ALA A 55 -7.43 4.75 -13.06
N HIS A 56 -6.48 5.47 -12.46
CA HIS A 56 -5.08 5.04 -12.32
C HIS A 56 -4.77 4.46 -10.93
N TRP A 57 -5.79 4.26 -10.09
CA TRP A 57 -5.60 3.60 -8.80
C TRP A 57 -5.82 2.10 -8.92
N TYR A 58 -4.81 1.34 -8.50
CA TYR A 58 -4.90 -0.10 -8.35
C TYR A 58 -5.12 -0.46 -6.89
N GLU A 59 -6.10 -1.32 -6.63
CA GLU A 59 -6.23 -1.94 -5.31
C GLU A 59 -5.02 -2.84 -5.09
N TYR A 60 -4.20 -2.47 -4.12
CA TYR A 60 -2.95 -3.16 -3.80
C TYR A 60 -3.13 -4.18 -2.67
N GLY A 61 -4.17 -4.01 -1.85
CA GLY A 61 -4.60 -5.01 -0.88
C GLY A 61 -5.75 -4.54 0.01
N THR A 62 -6.45 -5.49 0.62
CA THR A 62 -7.54 -5.20 1.56
C THR A 62 -7.45 -6.02 2.85
N HIS A 63 -7.72 -5.39 3.99
CA HIS A 63 -7.83 -6.08 5.28
C HIS A 63 -8.53 -5.20 6.34
N GLY A 64 -9.86 -5.05 6.27
CA GLY A 64 -10.57 -4.03 7.08
C GLY A 64 -10.22 -2.58 6.73
N HIS A 65 -9.24 -2.41 5.86
CA HIS A 65 -8.76 -1.20 5.23
C HIS A 65 -8.70 -1.43 3.72
N ARG A 66 -8.74 -0.34 2.95
CA ARG A 66 -8.48 -0.36 1.51
C ARG A 66 -7.15 0.32 1.24
N CYS A 67 -6.19 -0.44 0.71
CA CYS A 67 -4.89 0.05 0.31
C CYS A 67 -4.81 0.03 -1.22
N GLY A 68 -4.44 1.17 -1.81
CA GLY A 68 -4.20 1.28 -3.25
C GLY A 68 -2.89 1.97 -3.56
N ILE A 69 -2.35 1.71 -4.75
CA ILE A 69 -1.16 2.36 -5.30
C ILE A 69 -1.54 3.04 -6.61
N TYR A 70 -0.98 4.23 -6.85
CA TYR A 70 -1.20 4.99 -8.07
C TYR A 70 -0.27 4.53 -9.21
N GLU A 71 -0.80 4.41 -10.42
CA GLU A 71 -0.02 4.09 -11.62
C GLU A 71 1.11 5.11 -11.83
N GLY A 72 2.34 4.65 -12.05
CA GLY A 72 3.52 5.50 -12.21
C GLY A 72 4.33 5.76 -10.95
N ASP A 73 3.99 5.07 -9.86
CA ASP A 73 4.69 5.05 -8.57
C ASP A 73 4.72 6.39 -7.81
N GLY A 74 4.91 6.32 -6.50
CA GLY A 74 5.11 7.50 -5.64
C GLY A 74 3.91 7.90 -4.78
N PHE A 75 2.75 7.25 -4.92
CA PHE A 75 1.60 7.50 -4.05
C PHE A 75 0.88 6.22 -3.62
N ALA A 76 0.45 6.22 -2.36
CA ALA A 76 -0.46 5.22 -1.80
C ALA A 76 -1.75 5.88 -1.30
N ARG A 77 -2.84 5.12 -1.29
CA ARG A 77 -4.13 5.53 -0.72
C ARG A 77 -4.56 4.50 0.31
N ILE A 78 -4.70 4.93 1.56
CA ILE A 78 -5.13 4.06 2.68
C ILE A 78 -6.43 4.66 3.24
N ASN A 79 -7.53 3.92 3.13
CA ASN A 79 -8.88 4.37 3.57
C ASN A 79 -9.30 5.73 3.01
N GLY A 80 -8.89 6.03 1.78
CA GLY A 80 -9.20 7.30 1.11
C GLY A 80 -8.24 8.45 1.42
N ILE A 81 -7.26 8.26 2.31
CA ILE A 81 -6.19 9.23 2.55
C ILE A 81 -5.04 8.95 1.58
N THR A 82 -4.64 9.96 0.81
CA THR A 82 -3.49 9.88 -0.09
C THR A 82 -2.19 10.22 0.64
N TYR A 83 -1.14 9.47 0.34
CA TYR A 83 0.21 9.64 0.84
C TYR A 83 1.21 9.66 -0.31
N GLU A 84 2.22 10.51 -0.22
CA GLU A 84 3.46 10.39 -0.98
C GLU A 84 4.33 9.28 -0.35
N LEU A 85 4.96 8.49 -1.22
CA LEU A 85 5.90 7.42 -0.85
C LEU A 85 7.34 7.91 -1.03
N HIS A 86 8.17 7.74 0.01
CA HIS A 86 9.59 8.11 0.02
C HIS A 86 10.49 6.95 0.47
#